data_AF-A0A182FBR3-F1
#
_entry.id   AF-A0A182FBR3-F1
#
_cell.length_a   1.000
_cell.length_b   1.000
_cell.length_c   1.000
_cell.angle_alpha   90.00
_cell.angle_beta   90.00
_cell.angle_gamma   90.00
#
_symmetry.space_group_name_H-M   'P 1'
#
loop_
_entity.id
_entity.type
_entity.pdbx_description
1 polymer ?
#
loop_
_entity_poly.entity_id
_entity_poly.type
_entity_poly.pdbx_seq_one_letter_code
_entity_poly.pdbx_strand_id
1 'polypeptide(L)'
;MFFSENERTVLKYWVGSWAAVCVASCLFTVLTFLIDSSRFRYPERPIVFLSVCYLIVGCAYVAGLGAGDLVACREPFQSHIKIGRMQMLSTITQGHRQSTLCTVLFMALYFCCMAAFAWWACLALAWFLAAGLKWGHEAIENRSHLFHLVAWAIPAVQTIFVLALGKVE
;
A
#
# COMPACT_ATOMS: atom_id res chain seq x y z
N MET A 1 -11.83 -16.50 -18.81
CA MET A 1 -11.03 -15.51 -18.05
C MET A 1 -10.50 -14.48 -19.03
N PHE A 2 -10.44 -13.19 -18.66
CA PHE A 2 -10.03 -12.10 -19.55
C PHE A 2 -8.54 -12.10 -19.97
N PHE A 3 -7.67 -12.82 -19.25
CA PHE A 3 -6.23 -12.92 -19.51
C PHE A 3 -5.79 -14.38 -19.55
N SER A 4 -4.84 -14.70 -20.44
CA SER A 4 -4.18 -16.01 -20.53
C SER A 4 -3.18 -16.23 -19.39
N GLU A 5 -2.79 -17.48 -19.15
CA GLU A 5 -1.82 -17.82 -18.11
C GLU A 5 -0.42 -17.22 -18.38
N ASN A 6 -0.01 -17.16 -19.65
CA ASN A 6 1.25 -16.56 -20.04
C ASN A 6 1.25 -15.05 -19.74
N GLU A 7 0.19 -14.33 -20.10
CA GLU A 7 0.06 -12.90 -19.81
C GLU A 7 0.08 -12.62 -18.31
N ARG A 8 -0.61 -13.43 -17.51
CA ARG A 8 -0.60 -13.31 -16.04
C ARG A 8 0.79 -13.53 -15.45
N THR A 9 1.53 -14.51 -15.98
CA THR A 9 2.89 -14.82 -15.53
C THR A 9 3.83 -13.66 -15.84
N VAL A 10 3.76 -13.09 -17.05
CA VAL A 10 4.52 -11.90 -17.44
C VAL A 10 4.20 -10.72 -16.52
N LEU A 11 2.91 -10.45 -16.25
CA LEU A 11 2.49 -9.37 -15.35
C LEU A 11 2.98 -9.57 -13.92
N LYS A 12 2.92 -10.81 -13.39
CA LYS A 12 3.43 -11.15 -12.05
C LYS A 12 4.93 -10.81 -11.93
N TYR A 13 5.77 -11.29 -12.87
CA TYR A 13 7.21 -10.98 -12.84
C TYR A 13 7.53 -9.51 -13.08
N TRP A 14 6.76 -8.85 -13.94
CA TRP A 14 6.91 -7.41 -14.20
C TRP A 14 6.66 -6.59 -12.94
N VAL A 15 5.50 -6.76 -12.30
CA VAL A 15 5.15 -6.07 -11.05
C VAL A 15 6.15 -6.42 -9.95
N GLY A 16 6.58 -7.67 -9.86
CA GLY A 16 7.58 -8.10 -8.89
C GLY A 16 8.93 -7.43 -9.02
N SER A 17 9.40 -7.26 -10.24
CA SER A 17 10.66 -6.56 -10.52
C SER A 17 10.59 -5.10 -10.07
N TRP A 18 9.50 -4.40 -10.37
CA TRP A 18 9.30 -3.01 -9.92
C TRP A 18 9.13 -2.89 -8.40
N ALA A 19 8.42 -3.84 -7.78
CA ALA A 19 8.27 -3.89 -6.33
C ALA A 19 9.62 -4.09 -5.64
N ALA A 20 10.49 -4.95 -6.15
CA ALA A 20 11.82 -5.19 -5.58
C ALA A 20 12.71 -3.92 -5.65
N VAL A 21 12.72 -3.22 -6.78
CA VAL A 21 13.43 -1.94 -6.94
C VAL A 21 12.87 -0.87 -5.99
N CYS A 22 11.55 -0.82 -5.83
CA CYS A 22 10.88 0.08 -4.89
C CYS A 22 11.27 -0.22 -3.43
N VAL A 23 11.27 -1.49 -3.03
CA VAL A 23 11.69 -1.92 -1.68
C VAL A 23 13.13 -1.54 -1.42
N ALA A 24 14.05 -1.83 -2.34
CA ALA A 24 15.47 -1.52 -2.17
C ALA A 24 15.72 -0.02 -2.01
N SER A 25 15.10 0.81 -2.86
CA SER A 25 15.25 2.27 -2.81
C SER A 25 14.59 2.90 -1.58
N CYS A 26 13.40 2.44 -1.19
CA CYS A 26 12.72 2.93 0.01
C CYS A 26 13.45 2.49 1.28
N LEU A 27 13.95 1.26 1.34
CA LEU A 27 14.74 0.76 2.46
C LEU A 27 16.02 1.58 2.64
N PHE A 28 16.74 1.88 1.56
CA PHE A 28 17.92 2.74 1.61
C PHE A 28 17.58 4.13 2.19
N THR A 29 16.47 4.73 1.77
CA THR A 29 16.03 6.04 2.25
C THR A 29 15.67 6.01 3.74
N VAL A 30 14.92 5.00 4.17
CA VAL A 30 14.54 4.81 5.58
C VAL A 30 15.77 4.56 6.45
N LEU A 31 16.68 3.68 6.03
CA LEU A 31 17.92 3.41 6.76
C LEU A 31 18.79 4.65 6.88
N THR A 32 18.90 5.45 5.81
CA THR A 32 19.64 6.72 5.84
C THR A 32 19.06 7.67 6.89
N PHE A 33 17.72 7.78 6.98
CA PHE A 33 17.06 8.58 8.00
C PHE A 33 17.26 8.03 9.42
N LEU A 34 17.26 6.71 9.59
CA LEU A 34 17.51 6.08 10.91
C LEU A 34 18.95 6.30 11.38
N ILE A 35 19.92 6.37 10.47
CA ILE A 35 21.32 6.66 10.78
C ILE A 35 21.50 8.15 11.12
N ASP A 36 20.91 9.04 10.32
CA ASP A 36 20.98 10.49 10.53
C ASP A 36 19.63 11.16 10.27
N SER A 37 18.85 11.29 11.33
CA SER A 37 17.54 11.94 11.29
C SER A 37 17.63 13.47 11.15
N SER A 38 18.77 14.06 11.50
CA SER A 38 18.98 15.51 11.44
C SER A 38 19.15 16.02 10.01
N ARG A 39 19.51 15.11 9.09
CA ARG A 39 19.64 15.36 7.65
C ARG A 39 18.33 15.73 6.96
N PHE A 40 17.20 15.18 7.40
CA PHE A 40 15.89 15.40 6.77
C PHE A 40 14.99 16.29 7.65
N ARG A 41 15.20 17.60 7.55
CA ARG A 41 14.33 18.60 8.20
C ARG A 41 13.15 18.97 7.30
N TYR A 42 12.13 19.62 7.87
CA TYR A 42 11.12 20.26 7.04
C TYR A 42 11.77 21.32 6.14
N PRO A 43 11.36 21.45 4.87
CA PRO A 43 10.16 20.88 4.24
C PRO A 43 10.31 19.46 3.65
N GLU A 44 11.49 18.85 3.70
CA GLU A 44 11.82 17.59 3.00
C GLU A 44 11.44 16.32 3.80
N ARG A 45 11.28 16.45 5.12
CA ARG A 45 10.91 15.36 6.04
C ARG A 45 9.72 14.48 5.60
N PRO A 46 8.66 14.99 4.94
CA PRO A 46 7.58 14.16 4.36
C PRO A 46 8.05 13.04 3.42
N ILE A 47 9.20 13.18 2.75
CA ILE A 47 9.77 12.16 1.86
C ILE A 47 10.02 10.86 2.63
N VAL A 48 10.47 10.94 3.88
CA VAL A 48 10.75 9.76 4.72
C VAL A 48 9.47 8.96 4.97
N PHE A 49 8.37 9.64 5.32
CA PHE A 49 7.08 8.96 5.56
C PHE A 49 6.49 8.37 4.28
N LEU A 50 6.68 9.05 3.15
CA LEU A 50 6.33 8.53 1.83
C LEU A 50 7.13 7.25 1.50
N SER A 51 8.43 7.23 1.78
CA SER A 51 9.26 6.04 1.61
C SER A 51 8.85 4.90 2.54
N VAL A 52 8.46 5.17 3.79
CA VAL A 52 7.92 4.13 4.70
C VAL A 52 6.64 3.53 4.15
N CYS A 53 5.72 4.35 3.62
CA CYS A 53 4.48 3.86 3.01
C CYS A 53 4.78 2.98 1.79
N TYR A 54 5.65 3.42 0.89
CA TYR A 54 6.02 2.64 -0.30
C TYR A 54 6.85 1.39 0.02
N LEU A 55 7.61 1.38 1.12
CA LEU A 55 8.29 0.17 1.60
C LEU A 55 7.26 -0.90 1.98
N ILE A 56 6.21 -0.54 2.72
CA ILE A 56 5.15 -1.47 3.10
C ILE A 56 4.39 -1.95 1.85
N VAL A 57 4.06 -1.04 0.93
CA VAL A 57 3.40 -1.38 -0.34
C VAL A 57 4.25 -2.35 -1.17
N GLY A 58 5.54 -2.06 -1.33
CA GLY A 58 6.48 -2.94 -2.04
C GLY A 58 6.59 -4.32 -1.40
N CYS A 59 6.71 -4.39 -0.07
CA CYS A 59 6.70 -5.65 0.66
C CYS A 59 5.39 -6.43 0.47
N ALA A 60 4.24 -5.76 0.45
CA ALA A 60 2.95 -6.40 0.20
C ALA A 60 2.86 -7.00 -1.22
N TYR A 61 3.37 -6.31 -2.24
CA TYR A 61 3.47 -6.87 -3.59
C TYR A 61 4.40 -8.08 -3.67
N VAL A 62 5.57 -8.03 -3.01
CA VAL A 62 6.51 -9.16 -2.93
C VAL A 62 5.87 -10.35 -2.20
N ALA A 63 5.18 -10.11 -1.09
CA ALA A 63 4.46 -11.15 -0.35
C ALA A 63 3.33 -11.78 -1.19
N GLY A 64 2.58 -10.97 -1.96
CA GLY A 64 1.55 -11.45 -2.87
C GLY A 64 2.11 -12.33 -3.99
N LEU A 65 3.30 -12.03 -4.50
CA LEU A 65 3.98 -12.88 -5.49
C LEU A 65 4.42 -14.22 -4.91
N GLY A 66 4.93 -14.23 -3.68
CA GLY A 66 5.34 -15.47 -3.01
C GLY A 66 4.16 -16.36 -2.61
N ALA A 67 3.04 -15.77 -2.19
CA ALA A 67 1.84 -16.50 -1.78
C ALA A 67 0.95 -16.93 -2.97
N GLY A 68 1.08 -16.26 -4.12
CA GLY A 68 0.37 -16.62 -5.34
C GLY A 68 -1.15 -16.60 -5.17
N ASP A 69 -1.81 -17.66 -5.65
CA ASP A 69 -3.26 -17.73 -5.68
C ASP A 69 -3.88 -17.98 -4.29
N LEU A 70 -3.08 -18.31 -3.26
CA LEU A 70 -3.56 -18.52 -1.88
C LEU A 70 -4.13 -17.25 -1.23
N VAL A 71 -3.71 -16.07 -1.72
CA VAL A 71 -4.18 -14.79 -1.19
C VAL A 71 -5.55 -14.46 -1.77
N ALA A 72 -5.68 -14.54 -3.10
CA ALA A 72 -6.81 -13.99 -3.84
C ALA A 72 -7.85 -15.03 -4.22
N CYS A 73 -7.50 -16.32 -4.30
CA CYS A 73 -8.44 -17.37 -4.67
C CYS A 73 -9.02 -18.06 -3.45
N ARG A 74 -10.32 -18.33 -3.50
CA ARG A 74 -11.00 -19.23 -2.56
C ARG A 74 -10.97 -20.65 -3.11
N GLU A 75 -10.73 -21.63 -2.23
CA GLU A 75 -10.87 -23.04 -2.61
C GLU A 75 -12.32 -23.34 -3.01
N PRO A 76 -12.52 -24.16 -4.07
CA PRO A 76 -13.86 -24.53 -4.51
C PRO A 76 -14.60 -25.29 -3.39
N PHE A 77 -15.84 -24.88 -3.11
CA PHE A 77 -16.69 -25.59 -2.14
C PHE A 77 -16.90 -27.03 -2.60
N GLN A 78 -16.61 -28.01 -1.73
CA GLN A 78 -16.93 -29.42 -2.01
C GLN A 78 -18.46 -29.57 -2.08
N SER A 79 -19.00 -29.86 -3.27
CA SER A 79 -20.40 -30.27 -3.39
C SER A 79 -20.56 -31.68 -2.82
N HIS A 80 -21.51 -31.87 -1.90
CA HIS A 80 -21.89 -33.21 -1.41
C HIS A 80 -22.60 -34.07 -2.47
N ILE A 81 -22.84 -33.52 -3.67
CA ILE A 81 -23.59 -34.14 -4.74
C ILE A 81 -22.66 -34.36 -5.95
N LYS A 82 -22.32 -35.62 -6.22
CA LYS A 82 -21.58 -36.07 -7.41
C LYS A 82 -22.47 -36.04 -8.66
N ILE A 83 -22.97 -34.88 -9.04
CA ILE A 83 -23.54 -34.67 -10.39
C ILE A 83 -22.35 -34.39 -11.33
N GLY A 84 -22.31 -35.09 -12.46
CA GLY A 84 -21.14 -35.25 -13.31
C GLY A 84 -20.29 -34.00 -13.58
N ARG A 85 -18.97 -34.18 -13.54
CA ARG A 85 -17.86 -33.36 -14.08
C ARG A 85 -18.04 -31.83 -14.13
N MET A 86 -18.73 -31.21 -13.17
CA MET A 86 -18.63 -29.76 -12.95
C MET A 86 -17.42 -29.49 -12.06
N GLN A 87 -16.26 -29.26 -12.68
CA GLN A 87 -15.10 -28.73 -11.97
C GLN A 87 -15.38 -27.25 -11.64
N MET A 88 -15.86 -26.99 -10.43
CA MET A 88 -16.11 -25.62 -9.95
C MET A 88 -14.80 -24.84 -9.95
N LEU A 89 -14.78 -23.72 -10.68
CA LEU A 89 -13.59 -22.87 -10.86
C LEU A 89 -13.30 -22.09 -9.56
N SER A 90 -12.02 -21.90 -9.22
CA SER A 90 -11.65 -21.03 -8.10
C SER A 90 -12.12 -19.60 -8.37
N THR A 91 -12.77 -19.00 -7.38
CA THR A 91 -13.29 -17.62 -7.46
C THR A 91 -12.41 -16.69 -6.64
N ILE A 92 -12.37 -15.41 -7.02
CA ILE A 92 -11.69 -14.38 -6.23
C ILE A 92 -12.40 -14.24 -4.88
N THR A 93 -11.63 -14.09 -3.80
CA THR A 93 -12.15 -13.86 -2.45
C THR A 93 -12.90 -12.53 -2.42
N GLN A 94 -14.16 -12.57 -2.02
CA GLN A 94 -15.03 -11.39 -1.99
C GLN A 94 -15.39 -11.07 -0.53
N GLY A 95 -15.05 -9.85 -0.10
CA GLY A 95 -15.26 -9.36 1.25
C GLY A 95 -14.22 -9.83 2.27
N HIS A 96 -14.14 -9.11 3.40
CA HIS A 96 -13.13 -9.32 4.44
C HIS A 96 -13.21 -10.69 5.13
N ARG A 97 -14.40 -11.30 5.22
CA ARG A 97 -14.64 -12.49 6.07
C ARG A 97 -14.11 -13.82 5.53
N GLN A 98 -13.70 -13.88 4.27
CA GLN A 98 -13.39 -15.15 3.60
C GLN A 98 -11.90 -15.52 3.63
N SER A 99 -11.01 -14.52 3.69
CA SER A 99 -9.55 -14.73 3.80
C SER A 99 -8.93 -13.60 4.62
N THR A 100 -8.39 -13.95 5.79
CA THR A 100 -7.65 -13.00 6.64
C THR A 100 -6.43 -12.46 5.92
N LEU A 101 -5.73 -13.30 5.14
CA LEU A 101 -4.53 -12.92 4.41
C LEU A 101 -4.84 -11.89 3.30
N CYS A 102 -5.90 -12.14 2.51
CA CYS A 102 -6.40 -11.19 1.52
C CYS A 102 -6.64 -9.82 2.16
N THR A 103 -7.33 -9.81 3.30
CA THR A 103 -7.72 -8.53 3.91
C THR A 103 -6.54 -7.82 4.57
N VAL A 104 -5.61 -8.55 5.19
CA VAL A 104 -4.40 -7.93 5.76
C VAL A 104 -3.57 -7.26 4.66
N LEU A 105 -3.39 -7.93 3.52
CA LEU A 105 -2.68 -7.35 2.37
C LEU A 105 -3.46 -6.17 1.77
N PHE A 106 -4.79 -6.28 1.64
CA PHE A 106 -5.63 -5.16 1.22
C PHE A 106 -5.50 -3.95 2.16
N MET A 107 -5.60 -4.16 3.48
CA MET A 107 -5.48 -3.08 4.47
C MET A 107 -4.11 -2.42 4.39
N ALA A 108 -3.02 -3.21 4.29
CA ALA A 108 -1.67 -2.69 4.16
C ALA A 108 -1.50 -1.87 2.87
N LEU A 109 -1.93 -2.41 1.72
CA LEU A 109 -1.85 -1.73 0.42
C LEU A 109 -2.70 -0.46 0.39
N TYR A 110 -3.98 -0.56 0.72
CA TYR A 110 -4.92 0.54 0.62
C TYR A 110 -4.55 1.69 1.57
N PHE A 111 -4.32 1.38 2.85
CA PHE A 111 -3.94 2.40 3.83
C PHE A 111 -2.63 3.09 3.45
N CYS A 112 -1.58 2.32 3.11
CA CYS A 112 -0.27 2.90 2.81
C CYS A 112 -0.25 3.66 1.48
N CYS A 113 -0.99 3.21 0.45
CA CYS A 113 -1.14 3.96 -0.79
C CYS A 113 -1.84 5.31 -0.56
N MET A 114 -2.96 5.31 0.17
CA MET A 114 -3.68 6.55 0.49
C MET A 114 -2.84 7.48 1.37
N ALA A 115 -2.09 6.93 2.32
CA ALA A 115 -1.15 7.70 3.13
C ALA A 115 0.01 8.28 2.31
N ALA A 116 0.55 7.53 1.34
CA ALA A 116 1.59 8.02 0.45
C ALA A 116 1.11 9.23 -0.37
N PHE A 117 -0.12 9.18 -0.90
CA PHE A 117 -0.72 10.33 -1.58
C PHE A 117 -0.91 11.54 -0.65
N ALA A 118 -1.34 11.31 0.60
CA ALA A 118 -1.50 12.39 1.57
C ALA A 118 -0.15 13.01 1.98
N TRP A 119 0.89 12.18 2.14
CA TRP A 119 2.26 12.66 2.40
C TRP A 119 2.88 13.41 1.22
N TRP A 120 2.59 12.97 -0.02
CA TRP A 120 2.97 13.72 -1.22
C TRP A 120 2.29 15.10 -1.26
N ALA A 121 0.99 15.17 -0.91
CA ALA A 121 0.30 16.46 -0.79
C ALA A 121 0.89 17.33 0.33
N CYS A 122 1.26 16.75 1.48
CA CYS A 122 1.94 17.47 2.56
C CYS A 122 3.32 18.00 2.13
N LEU A 123 4.08 17.23 1.34
CA LEU A 123 5.35 17.66 0.77
C LEU A 123 5.15 18.86 -0.16
N ALA A 124 4.19 18.78 -1.08
CA ALA A 124 3.87 19.87 -1.99
C ALA A 124 3.44 21.14 -1.23
N LEU A 125 2.62 20.99 -0.18
CA LEU A 125 2.25 22.10 0.69
C LEU A 125 3.46 22.69 1.43
N ALA A 126 4.33 21.85 2.01
CA ALA A 126 5.52 22.31 2.70
C ALA A 126 6.47 23.07 1.76
N TRP A 127 6.62 22.61 0.52
CA TRP A 127 7.37 23.35 -0.51
C TRP A 127 6.70 24.67 -0.88
N PHE A 128 5.38 24.72 -1.03
CA PHE A 128 4.67 25.97 -1.28
C PHE A 128 4.86 26.97 -0.12
N LEU A 129 4.76 26.53 1.14
CA LEU A 129 5.00 27.38 2.30
C LEU A 129 6.44 27.91 2.36
N ALA A 130 7.42 27.05 2.05
CA ALA A 130 8.83 27.42 2.05
C ALA A 130 9.18 28.36 0.90
N ALA A 131 8.81 28.04 -0.35
CA ALA A 131 9.19 28.81 -1.53
C ALA A 131 8.28 30.02 -1.78
N GLY A 132 6.97 29.86 -1.63
CA GLY A 132 5.98 30.89 -1.91
C GLY A 132 5.78 31.86 -0.75
N LEU A 133 5.63 31.34 0.48
CA LEU A 133 5.38 32.17 1.67
C LEU A 133 6.63 32.44 2.51
N LYS A 134 7.80 31.92 2.11
CA LYS A 134 9.10 32.12 2.76
C LYS A 134 9.11 31.67 4.24
N TRP A 135 8.33 30.65 4.59
CA TRP A 135 8.37 30.09 5.93
C TRP A 135 9.71 29.39 6.18
N GLY A 136 10.32 29.67 7.34
CA GLY A 136 11.49 28.94 7.80
C GLY A 136 11.14 27.50 8.22
N HIS A 137 12.16 26.63 8.25
CA HIS A 137 11.97 25.23 8.63
C HIS A 137 11.31 25.05 10.01
N GLU A 138 11.69 25.88 11.00
CA GLU A 138 11.12 25.88 12.36
C GLU A 138 9.61 26.19 12.36
N ALA A 139 9.17 27.12 11.51
CA ALA A 139 7.76 27.51 11.42
C ALA A 139 6.89 26.36 10.86
N ILE A 140 7.41 25.65 9.85
CA ILE A 140 6.75 24.47 9.28
C ILE A 140 6.78 23.32 10.28
N GLU A 141 7.92 23.09 10.94
CA GLU A 141 8.09 22.02 11.92
C GLU A 141 7.17 22.18 13.13
N ASN A 142 6.93 23.41 13.59
CA ASN A 142 5.96 23.69 14.67
C ASN A 142 4.52 23.28 14.30
N ARG A 143 4.19 23.19 13.00
CA ARG A 143 2.88 22.74 12.47
C ARG A 143 2.88 21.28 12.03
N SER A 144 3.98 20.56 12.18
CA SER A 144 4.14 19.16 11.74
C SER A 144 3.04 18.23 12.27
N HIS A 145 2.59 18.42 13.51
CA HIS A 145 1.51 17.62 14.12
C HIS A 145 0.22 17.61 13.27
N LEU A 146 -0.11 18.72 12.60
CA LEU A 146 -1.28 18.79 11.70
C LEU A 146 -1.06 17.97 10.44
N PHE A 147 0.14 18.01 9.87
CA PHE A 147 0.47 17.20 8.69
C PHE A 147 0.36 15.72 9.00
N HIS A 148 0.90 15.28 10.14
CA HIS A 148 0.77 13.91 10.61
C HIS A 148 -0.70 13.52 10.83
N LEU A 149 -1.47 14.36 11.53
CA LEU A 149 -2.88 14.06 11.80
C LEU A 149 -3.66 13.88 10.50
N VAL A 150 -3.53 14.81 9.55
CA VAL A 150 -4.24 14.75 8.26
C VAL A 150 -3.76 13.55 7.43
N ALA A 151 -2.45 13.35 7.31
CA ALA A 151 -1.87 12.32 6.47
C ALA A 151 -2.18 10.90 6.95
N TRP A 152 -2.44 10.69 8.24
CA TRP A 152 -2.80 9.37 8.77
C TRP A 152 -4.30 9.18 9.00
N ALA A 153 -5.02 10.22 9.43
CA ALA A 153 -6.45 10.11 9.71
C ALA A 153 -7.28 9.91 8.44
N ILE A 154 -6.96 10.61 7.34
CA ILE A 154 -7.71 10.49 6.08
C ILE A 154 -7.64 9.04 5.54
N PRO A 155 -6.46 8.43 5.36
CA PRO A 155 -6.35 7.02 4.95
C PRO A 155 -7.05 6.05 5.90
N ALA A 156 -6.97 6.29 7.22
CA ALA A 156 -7.61 5.44 8.21
C ALA A 156 -9.14 5.42 8.02
N VAL A 157 -9.75 6.61 7.91
CA VAL A 157 -11.20 6.75 7.69
C VAL A 157 -11.61 6.10 6.37
N GLN A 158 -10.86 6.31 5.30
CA GLN A 158 -11.12 5.69 3.99
C GLN A 158 -11.04 4.16 4.07
N THR A 159 -10.02 3.61 4.74
CA THR A 159 -9.85 2.16 4.91
C THR A 159 -11.01 1.56 5.69
N ILE A 160 -11.40 2.18 6.81
CA ILE A 160 -12.54 1.75 7.62
C ILE A 160 -13.82 1.76 6.78
N PHE A 161 -14.04 2.80 5.97
CA PHE A 161 -15.21 2.90 5.12
C PHE A 161 -15.30 1.77 4.08
N VAL A 162 -14.19 1.46 3.39
CA VAL A 162 -14.17 0.35 2.41
C VAL A 162 -14.40 -1.00 3.10
N LEU A 163 -13.81 -1.22 4.27
CA LEU A 163 -14.04 -2.44 5.06
C LEU A 163 -15.49 -2.56 5.52
N ALA A 164 -16.09 -1.46 5.99
CA ALA A 164 -17.48 -1.43 6.44
C ALA A 164 -18.47 -1.75 5.32
N LEU A 165 -18.17 -1.31 4.09
CA LEU A 165 -18.96 -1.64 2.89
C LEU A 165 -18.74 -3.08 2.38
N GLY A 166 -17.72 -3.79 2.89
CA GLY A 166 -17.40 -5.15 2.47
C GLY A 166 -16.92 -5.26 1.01
N LYS A 167 -16.45 -4.15 0.42
CA LYS A 167 -16.01 -4.04 -0.99
C LYS A 167 -14.53 -4.34 -1.17
N VAL A 168 -14.05 -5.39 -0.50
CA VAL A 168 -12.67 -5.88 -0.65
C VAL A 168 -12.67 -7.03 -1.66
N GLU A 169 -11.85 -6.88 -2.70
CA GLU A 169 -11.68 -7.85 -3.80
C GLU A 169 -10.26 -7.84 -4.34
#